data_AF-A0A349IQU5-F1
#
_entry.id   AF-A0A349IQU5-F1
#
_cell.length_a   1.000
_cell.length_b   1.000
_cell.length_c   1.000
_cell.angle_alpha   90.00
_cell.angle_beta   90.00
_cell.angle_gamma   90.00
#
_symmetry.space_group_name_H-M   'P 1'
#
loop_
_entity.id
_entity.type
_entity.pdbx_description
1 polymer ?
#
loop_
_entity_poly.entity_id
_entity_poly.type
_entity_poly.pdbx_seq_one_letter_code
_entity_poly.pdbx_strand_id
1 'polypeptide(L)'
;MSETGHGDVRSSEEIVEARLAEYGDAVDRTSSFPLEYERDEKGDAISAEATWLRIDGRDQSIEGKLYTPNEDRKRELVIMSPGSPGDGTVKYEERYVPSLTKSGLTVFTARHPGLRVADDAPDTYVHCREKKAQAGNRGQEYLDGSFSYEELGREALTVMSVLEKNFDRVHFVGHSDGMYVILRSLVHLLEEKPELASKVGNLVSLAGVTGPYDEKILRKFLQWMEKEKLYRLPDEEQNVREFQTNVATFRGTDWSRFPHMSGMFITPTGLLGGTPDEYMPQSSVQDFADFIQGQGCKRVRVVDYANLRVDTEGGEESHDFNHLSPGITTRWITGETQELLEKKFNKS
;
A
#
# COMPACT_ATOMS: atom_id res chain seq x y z
N MET A 1 19.96 -50.51 8.66
CA MET A 1 19.51 -50.05 7.33
C MET A 1 18.56 -48.90 7.60
N SER A 2 19.08 -47.68 7.52
CA SER A 2 18.33 -46.45 7.70
C SER A 2 17.80 -46.01 6.34
N GLU A 3 16.49 -46.11 6.15
CA GLU A 3 15.80 -45.47 5.03
C GLU A 3 15.79 -43.96 5.29
N THR A 4 16.69 -43.24 4.63
CA THR A 4 16.58 -41.79 4.49
C THR A 4 15.51 -41.53 3.45
N GLY A 5 14.31 -41.14 3.90
CA GLY A 5 13.25 -40.68 3.04
C GLY A 5 13.72 -39.47 2.24
N HIS A 6 13.72 -39.61 0.91
CA HIS A 6 13.72 -38.47 0.00
C HIS A 6 12.39 -37.76 0.17
N GLY A 7 12.37 -36.70 0.98
CA GLY A 7 11.26 -35.75 0.96
C GLY A 7 11.20 -35.13 -0.42
N ASP A 8 10.03 -35.22 -1.07
CA ASP A 8 9.72 -34.54 -2.33
C ASP A 8 10.05 -33.05 -2.20
N VAL A 9 11.17 -32.65 -2.79
CA VAL A 9 11.48 -31.24 -3.01
C VAL A 9 10.64 -30.82 -4.20
N ARG A 10 9.44 -30.29 -3.92
CA ARG A 10 8.64 -29.61 -4.95
C ARG A 10 9.47 -28.50 -5.57
N SER A 11 9.41 -28.35 -6.88
CA SER A 11 10.08 -27.23 -7.55
C SER A 11 9.45 -25.90 -7.11
N SER A 12 10.19 -24.80 -7.18
CA SER A 12 9.66 -23.46 -6.87
C SER A 12 8.41 -23.13 -7.70
N GLU A 13 8.30 -23.67 -8.92
CA GLU A 13 7.13 -23.53 -9.80
C GLU A 13 5.90 -24.27 -9.26
N GLU A 14 6.05 -25.49 -8.72
CA GLU A 14 4.94 -26.26 -8.14
C GLU A 14 4.38 -25.63 -6.87
N ILE A 15 5.24 -25.00 -6.07
CA ILE A 15 4.83 -24.25 -4.87
C ILE A 15 4.01 -23.02 -5.30
N VAL A 16 4.44 -22.33 -6.34
CA VAL A 16 3.76 -21.14 -6.88
C VAL A 16 2.42 -21.51 -7.49
N GLU A 17 2.33 -22.53 -8.33
CA GLU A 17 1.05 -22.97 -8.92
C GLU A 17 0.03 -23.38 -7.85
N ALA A 18 0.48 -24.10 -6.81
CA ALA A 18 -0.37 -24.43 -5.67
C ALA A 18 -0.86 -23.18 -4.94
N ARG A 19 -0.03 -22.13 -4.88
CA ARG A 19 -0.34 -20.86 -4.23
C ARG A 19 -1.27 -19.97 -5.03
N LEU A 20 -0.99 -19.77 -6.31
CA LEU A 20 -1.84 -19.01 -7.22
C LEU A 20 -3.22 -19.67 -7.31
N ALA A 21 -3.29 -21.01 -7.18
CA ALA A 21 -4.55 -21.73 -7.05
C ALA A 21 -5.36 -21.36 -5.77
N GLU A 22 -4.73 -20.92 -4.67
CA GLU A 22 -5.44 -20.43 -3.47
C GLU A 22 -6.23 -19.13 -3.75
N TYR A 23 -5.81 -18.36 -4.76
CA TYR A 23 -6.41 -17.08 -5.11
C TYR A 23 -7.42 -17.18 -6.27
N GLY A 24 -7.56 -18.37 -6.86
CA GLY A 24 -8.54 -18.68 -7.89
C GLY A 24 -8.20 -18.07 -9.26
N ASP A 25 -9.21 -18.05 -10.14
CA ASP A 25 -9.04 -17.68 -11.56
C ASP A 25 -8.85 -16.17 -11.80
N ALA A 26 -8.99 -15.34 -10.76
CA ALA A 26 -8.81 -13.89 -10.84
C ALA A 26 -7.33 -13.46 -10.80
N VAL A 27 -6.42 -14.41 -10.62
CA VAL A 27 -4.98 -14.17 -10.67
C VAL A 27 -4.43 -14.62 -12.01
N ASP A 28 -3.80 -13.69 -12.74
CA ASP A 28 -3.15 -13.99 -14.01
C ASP A 28 -1.85 -14.78 -13.75
N ARG A 29 -1.90 -16.09 -13.98
CA ARG A 29 -0.77 -17.00 -13.80
C ARG A 29 0.36 -16.76 -14.81
N THR A 30 0.08 -16.10 -15.93
CA THR A 30 1.11 -15.81 -16.94
C THR A 30 1.95 -14.58 -16.58
N SER A 31 1.40 -13.69 -15.75
CA SER A 31 2.07 -12.46 -15.31
C SER A 31 2.40 -12.46 -13.83
N SER A 32 2.07 -13.53 -13.10
CA SER A 32 2.43 -13.74 -11.69
C SER A 32 3.58 -14.74 -11.57
N PHE A 33 4.56 -14.46 -10.72
CA PHE A 33 5.77 -15.29 -10.60
C PHE A 33 6.45 -15.10 -9.22
N PRO A 34 7.17 -16.11 -8.71
CA PRO A 34 7.90 -15.99 -7.45
C PRO A 34 9.03 -14.98 -7.57
N LEU A 35 9.37 -14.35 -6.45
CA LEU A 35 10.52 -13.48 -6.31
C LEU A 35 11.59 -14.21 -5.49
N GLU A 36 12.82 -14.23 -5.99
CA GLU A 36 13.88 -15.05 -5.39
C GLU A 36 14.64 -14.32 -4.27
N TYR A 37 14.68 -12.98 -4.31
CA TYR A 37 15.57 -12.18 -3.46
C TYR A 37 14.94 -10.89 -2.97
N GLU A 38 14.06 -10.97 -1.98
CA GLU A 38 13.57 -9.79 -1.27
C GLU A 38 14.42 -9.51 -0.02
N ARG A 39 14.87 -8.26 0.12
CA ARG A 39 15.78 -7.82 1.19
C ARG A 39 15.22 -6.63 1.94
N ASP A 40 15.56 -6.55 3.22
CA ASP A 40 15.26 -5.37 4.05
C ASP A 40 16.27 -4.23 3.82
N GLU A 41 16.07 -3.11 4.52
CA GLU A 41 16.95 -1.92 4.43
C GLU A 41 18.42 -2.20 4.79
N LYS A 42 18.73 -3.31 5.48
CA LYS A 42 20.09 -3.73 5.86
C LYS A 42 20.68 -4.75 4.88
N GLY A 43 19.91 -5.18 3.89
CA GLY A 43 20.27 -6.22 2.95
C GLY A 43 20.02 -7.64 3.46
N ASP A 44 19.38 -7.81 4.63
CA ASP A 44 19.03 -9.12 5.16
C ASP A 44 17.81 -9.68 4.41
N ALA A 45 17.72 -11.00 4.26
CA ALA A 45 16.59 -11.61 3.57
C ALA A 45 15.29 -11.43 4.37
N ILE A 46 14.22 -11.00 3.71
CA ILE A 46 12.90 -10.92 4.34
C ILE A 46 12.40 -12.34 4.61
N SER A 47 11.99 -12.64 5.84
CA SER A 47 11.48 -13.95 6.25
C SER A 47 10.03 -14.21 5.79
N ALA A 48 9.80 -14.12 4.48
CA ALA A 48 8.54 -14.35 3.82
C ALA A 48 8.75 -14.89 2.41
N GLU A 49 7.83 -15.72 1.93
CA GLU A 49 7.69 -16.00 0.51
C GLU A 49 7.18 -14.74 -0.19
N ALA A 50 7.82 -14.36 -1.29
CA ALA A 50 7.42 -13.19 -2.07
C ALA A 50 7.01 -13.59 -3.50
N THR A 51 5.97 -12.96 -4.01
CA THR A 51 5.42 -13.24 -5.34
C THR A 51 5.02 -11.93 -5.99
N TRP A 52 5.42 -11.69 -7.23
CA TRP A 52 4.77 -10.68 -8.05
C TRP A 52 3.41 -11.22 -8.47
N LEU A 53 2.35 -10.50 -8.12
CA LEU A 53 0.98 -10.92 -8.35
C LEU A 53 0.29 -9.92 -9.26
N ARG A 54 -0.31 -10.43 -10.33
CA ARG A 54 -1.27 -9.69 -11.15
C ARG A 54 -2.69 -10.19 -10.86
N ILE A 55 -3.54 -9.27 -10.42
CA ILE A 55 -4.93 -9.50 -10.10
C ILE A 55 -5.79 -8.86 -11.19
N ASP A 56 -6.56 -9.65 -11.91
CA ASP A 56 -7.51 -9.15 -12.89
C ASP A 56 -8.86 -8.91 -12.21
N GLY A 57 -9.16 -7.64 -11.98
CA GLY A 57 -10.45 -7.18 -11.49
C GLY A 57 -11.50 -7.09 -12.59
N ARG A 58 -12.72 -6.68 -12.19
CA ARG A 58 -13.80 -6.43 -13.15
C ARG A 58 -13.46 -5.30 -14.13
N ASP A 59 -12.85 -4.22 -13.61
CA ASP A 59 -12.68 -2.97 -14.34
C ASP A 59 -11.21 -2.67 -14.67
N GLN A 60 -10.26 -3.24 -13.91
CA GLN A 60 -8.83 -3.03 -14.08
C GLN A 60 -7.99 -4.21 -13.56
N SER A 61 -6.75 -4.30 -14.02
CA SER A 61 -5.75 -5.20 -13.46
C SER A 61 -4.87 -4.45 -12.46
N ILE A 62 -4.62 -5.04 -11.30
CA ILE A 62 -3.71 -4.51 -10.28
C ILE A 62 -2.51 -5.43 -10.17
N GLU A 63 -1.31 -4.85 -10.22
CA GLU A 63 -0.06 -5.57 -10.02
C GLU A 63 0.60 -5.14 -8.70
N GLY A 64 1.39 -6.02 -8.10
CA GLY A 64 2.09 -5.73 -6.87
C GLY A 64 2.86 -6.92 -6.32
N LYS A 65 3.53 -6.75 -5.18
CA LYS A 65 4.19 -7.86 -4.49
C LYS A 65 3.31 -8.37 -3.35
N LEU A 66 3.18 -9.69 -3.25
CA LEU A 66 2.54 -10.38 -2.15
C LEU A 66 3.61 -11.07 -1.30
N TYR A 67 3.72 -10.69 -0.04
CA TYR A 67 4.60 -11.29 0.95
C TYR A 67 3.77 -12.15 1.90
N THR A 68 4.06 -13.44 1.94
CA THR A 68 3.45 -14.34 2.92
C THR A 68 4.48 -14.81 3.96
N PRO A 69 4.19 -14.66 5.27
CA PRO A 69 4.97 -15.28 6.33
C PRO A 69 5.19 -16.78 6.11
N ASN A 70 6.43 -17.23 6.36
CA ASN A 70 6.81 -18.65 6.32
C ASN A 70 6.25 -19.44 7.51
N GLU A 71 6.07 -18.78 8.65
CA GLU A 71 5.62 -19.36 9.92
C GLU A 71 4.54 -18.47 10.55
N ASP A 72 3.75 -19.05 11.46
CA ASP A 72 2.73 -18.33 12.26
C ASP A 72 1.75 -17.46 11.46
N ARG A 73 1.39 -17.90 10.23
CA ARG A 73 0.50 -17.18 9.31
C ARG A 73 -0.87 -16.92 9.96
N LYS A 74 -1.16 -15.64 10.22
CA LYS A 74 -2.49 -15.15 10.57
C LYS A 74 -3.36 -15.05 9.32
N ARG A 75 -4.67 -15.13 9.51
CA ARG A 75 -5.66 -14.86 8.45
C ARG A 75 -5.92 -13.36 8.34
N GLU A 76 -4.87 -12.56 8.29
CA GLU A 76 -4.93 -11.11 8.17
C GLU A 76 -4.05 -10.63 7.01
N LEU A 77 -4.61 -9.72 6.22
CA LEU A 77 -3.95 -9.10 5.07
C LEU A 77 -3.71 -7.61 5.34
N VAL A 78 -2.54 -7.10 4.98
CA VAL A 78 -2.26 -5.67 4.88
C VAL A 78 -2.15 -5.31 3.41
N ILE A 79 -2.97 -4.39 2.93
CA ILE A 79 -2.89 -3.82 1.58
C ILE A 79 -2.23 -2.45 1.72
N MET A 80 -1.08 -2.27 1.06
CA MET A 80 -0.40 -0.99 0.98
C MET A 80 -0.63 -0.36 -0.39
N SER A 81 -1.15 0.86 -0.40
CA SER A 81 -1.25 1.72 -1.57
C SER A 81 -0.22 2.85 -1.44
N PRO A 82 0.72 2.97 -2.39
CA PRO A 82 1.74 4.00 -2.31
C PRO A 82 1.20 5.37 -2.69
N GLY A 83 2.00 6.40 -2.41
CA GLY A 83 1.82 7.68 -3.07
C GLY A 83 2.28 7.60 -4.52
N SER A 84 1.80 8.49 -5.36
CA SER A 84 2.36 8.77 -6.67
C SER A 84 3.69 9.52 -6.50
N PRO A 85 4.73 9.21 -7.29
CA PRO A 85 4.74 8.26 -8.39
C PRO A 85 5.02 6.79 -7.99
N GLY A 86 5.16 6.47 -6.71
CA GLY A 86 5.33 5.08 -6.24
C GLY A 86 6.65 4.79 -5.53
N ASP A 87 7.48 5.82 -5.30
CA ASP A 87 8.78 5.70 -4.63
C ASP A 87 8.67 5.21 -3.18
N GLY A 88 7.57 5.58 -2.53
CA GLY A 88 7.27 5.12 -1.18
C GLY A 88 7.13 3.60 -1.04
N THR A 89 6.82 2.87 -2.13
CA THR A 89 6.61 1.42 -2.04
C THR A 89 7.88 0.67 -1.70
N VAL A 90 9.01 1.05 -2.30
CA VAL A 90 10.29 0.35 -2.07
C VAL A 90 10.74 0.52 -0.62
N LYS A 91 10.66 1.75 -0.11
CA LYS A 91 10.96 2.04 1.30
C LYS A 91 10.01 1.31 2.24
N TYR A 92 8.74 1.17 1.87
CA TYR A 92 7.79 0.39 2.64
C TYR A 92 8.15 -1.10 2.67
N GLU A 93 8.48 -1.67 1.51
CA GLU A 93 8.93 -3.06 1.36
C GLU A 93 10.17 -3.34 2.21
N GLU A 94 11.17 -2.46 2.18
CA GLU A 94 12.42 -2.65 2.92
C GLU A 94 12.27 -2.47 4.44
N ARG A 95 11.36 -1.60 4.90
CA ARG A 95 11.31 -1.14 6.31
C ARG A 95 10.12 -1.67 7.11
N TYR A 96 8.98 -1.91 6.46
CA TYR A 96 7.72 -2.26 7.12
C TYR A 96 7.36 -3.72 6.94
N VAL A 97 7.52 -4.26 5.73
CA VAL A 97 7.19 -5.66 5.42
C VAL A 97 7.90 -6.65 6.34
N PRO A 98 9.21 -6.53 6.66
CA PRO A 98 9.89 -7.49 7.53
C PRO A 98 9.25 -7.60 8.92
N SER A 99 8.83 -6.47 9.48
CA SER A 99 8.19 -6.42 10.79
C SER A 99 6.77 -6.98 10.74
N LEU A 100 6.00 -6.66 9.71
CA LEU A 100 4.62 -7.14 9.53
C LEU A 100 4.56 -8.65 9.28
N THR A 101 5.43 -9.17 8.41
CA THR A 101 5.48 -10.61 8.10
C THR A 101 5.99 -11.42 9.29
N LYS A 102 6.96 -10.91 10.05
CA LYS A 102 7.36 -11.52 11.34
C LYS A 102 6.23 -11.55 12.36
N SER A 103 5.27 -10.62 12.29
CA SER A 103 4.05 -10.65 13.12
C SER A 103 2.96 -11.59 12.58
N GLY A 104 3.25 -12.37 11.54
CA GLY A 104 2.35 -13.36 10.93
C GLY A 104 1.37 -12.76 9.91
N LEU A 105 1.53 -11.50 9.49
CA LEU A 105 0.62 -10.83 8.55
C LEU A 105 1.04 -11.07 7.11
N THR A 106 0.08 -11.34 6.22
CA THR A 106 0.33 -11.28 4.77
C THR A 106 0.30 -9.83 4.32
N VAL A 107 1.20 -9.40 3.45
CA VAL A 107 1.29 -8.01 2.98
C VAL A 107 1.25 -7.96 1.46
N PHE A 108 0.37 -7.15 0.89
CA PHE A 108 0.32 -6.84 -0.54
C PHE A 108 0.71 -5.38 -0.77
N THR A 109 1.75 -5.13 -1.56
CA THR A 109 2.21 -3.78 -1.93
C THR A 109 1.85 -3.49 -3.38
N ALA A 110 0.82 -2.65 -3.57
CA ALA A 110 0.29 -2.35 -4.90
C ALA A 110 1.27 -1.48 -5.71
N ARG A 111 1.17 -1.58 -7.03
CA ARG A 111 1.69 -0.60 -7.99
C ARG A 111 0.52 -0.04 -8.78
N HIS A 112 0.54 1.28 -8.98
CA HIS A 112 -0.52 1.97 -9.69
C HIS A 112 -0.54 1.59 -11.18
N PRO A 113 -1.73 1.39 -11.78
CA PRO A 113 -1.91 1.22 -13.21
C PRO A 113 -1.23 2.31 -14.03
N GLY A 114 -0.72 1.92 -15.20
CA GLY A 114 -0.03 2.84 -16.09
C GLY A 114 1.34 3.32 -15.59
N LEU A 115 1.88 2.82 -14.47
CA LEU A 115 3.25 3.10 -14.03
C LEU A 115 4.28 2.53 -15.01
N ARG A 116 5.33 3.30 -15.31
CA ARG A 116 6.39 2.87 -16.25
C ARG A 116 7.23 1.73 -15.67
N VAL A 117 7.43 0.69 -16.49
CA VAL A 117 8.19 -0.55 -16.14
C VAL A 117 9.23 -0.95 -17.16
N ALA A 118 9.46 -0.12 -18.17
CA ALA A 118 10.56 -0.31 -19.11
C ALA A 118 11.90 -0.53 -18.37
N ASP A 119 12.84 -1.22 -19.01
CA ASP A 119 14.14 -1.56 -18.40
C ASP A 119 14.91 -0.32 -17.92
N ASP A 120 14.72 0.83 -18.59
CA ASP A 120 15.33 2.12 -18.28
C ASP A 120 14.56 2.95 -17.24
N ALA A 121 13.40 2.49 -16.76
CA ALA A 121 12.65 3.15 -15.69
C ALA A 121 13.44 3.13 -14.37
N PRO A 122 13.38 4.17 -13.53
CA PRO A 122 14.05 4.15 -12.23
C PRO A 122 13.55 3.01 -11.34
N ASP A 123 14.47 2.28 -10.70
CA ASP A 123 14.13 1.20 -9.77
C ASP A 123 13.37 1.71 -8.53
N THR A 124 13.40 3.01 -8.27
CA THR A 124 12.67 3.65 -7.18
C THR A 124 11.17 3.40 -7.25
N TYR A 125 10.56 3.22 -8.43
CA TYR A 125 9.10 3.03 -8.55
C TYR A 125 8.69 1.55 -8.67
N VAL A 126 9.49 0.76 -9.41
CA VAL A 126 9.29 -0.69 -9.55
C VAL A 126 10.61 -1.41 -9.25
N HIS A 127 10.88 -1.58 -7.95
CA HIS A 127 12.02 -2.36 -7.46
C HIS A 127 11.73 -3.86 -7.55
N CYS A 128 11.66 -4.37 -8.78
CA CYS A 128 11.41 -5.78 -9.07
C CYS A 128 12.12 -6.14 -10.38
N ARG A 129 13.34 -6.69 -10.27
CA ARG A 129 14.18 -7.00 -11.43
C ARG A 129 13.49 -7.99 -12.36
N GLU A 130 12.85 -8.99 -11.80
CA GLU A 130 12.11 -10.04 -12.50
C GLU A 130 10.94 -9.43 -13.29
N LYS A 131 10.21 -8.46 -12.72
CA LYS A 131 9.16 -7.74 -13.45
C LYS A 131 9.71 -6.90 -14.59
N LYS A 132 10.78 -6.14 -14.37
CA LYS A 132 11.41 -5.33 -15.43
C LYS A 132 11.90 -6.21 -16.57
N ALA A 133 12.57 -7.32 -16.26
CA ALA A 133 12.99 -8.30 -17.26
C ALA A 133 11.80 -8.92 -18.03
N GLN A 134 10.71 -9.28 -17.34
CA GLN A 134 9.48 -9.74 -17.99
C GLN A 134 8.90 -8.66 -18.92
N ALA A 135 8.85 -7.41 -18.46
CA ALA A 135 8.34 -6.29 -19.24
C ALA A 135 9.20 -6.05 -20.50
N GLY A 136 10.53 -6.03 -20.37
CA GLY A 136 11.48 -5.93 -21.47
C GLY A 136 11.31 -7.05 -22.51
N ASN A 137 11.17 -8.31 -22.06
CA ASN A 137 10.92 -9.46 -22.94
C ASN A 137 9.60 -9.37 -23.71
N ARG A 138 8.60 -8.66 -23.17
CA ARG A 138 7.28 -8.45 -23.80
C ARG A 138 7.17 -7.13 -24.56
N GLY A 139 8.19 -6.28 -24.54
CA GLY A 139 8.10 -4.90 -25.06
C GLY A 139 7.06 -4.05 -24.30
N GLN A 140 6.82 -4.36 -23.03
CA GLN A 140 5.89 -3.63 -22.17
C GLN A 140 6.59 -2.40 -21.58
N GLU A 141 6.12 -1.20 -21.92
CA GLU A 141 6.67 0.05 -21.37
C GLU A 141 6.02 0.47 -20.05
N TYR A 142 4.75 0.13 -19.84
CA TYR A 142 3.93 0.52 -18.69
C TYR A 142 3.16 -0.68 -18.16
N LEU A 143 2.89 -0.70 -16.85
CA LEU A 143 1.86 -1.56 -16.27
C LEU A 143 0.54 -1.33 -16.99
N ASP A 144 -0.30 -2.36 -17.03
CA ASP A 144 -1.57 -2.26 -17.73
C ASP A 144 -2.49 -1.20 -17.11
N GLY A 145 -3.36 -0.64 -17.95
CA GLY A 145 -4.23 0.48 -17.59
C GLY A 145 -3.62 1.85 -17.92
N SER A 146 -4.25 2.88 -17.35
CA SER A 146 -3.81 4.27 -17.36
C SER A 146 -3.81 4.82 -15.95
N PHE A 147 -3.11 5.93 -15.73
CA PHE A 147 -3.26 6.66 -14.49
C PHE A 147 -4.56 7.47 -14.55
N SER A 148 -5.58 7.13 -13.77
CA SER A 148 -6.68 8.05 -13.53
C SER A 148 -7.14 7.95 -12.09
N TYR A 149 -7.49 9.07 -11.47
CA TYR A 149 -7.90 9.06 -10.06
C TYR A 149 -9.16 8.22 -9.82
N GLU A 150 -10.02 8.02 -10.82
CA GLU A 150 -11.10 7.03 -10.74
C GLU A 150 -10.60 5.57 -10.79
N GLU A 151 -9.66 5.22 -11.68
CA GLU A 151 -9.07 3.87 -11.71
C GLU A 151 -8.30 3.59 -10.42
N LEU A 152 -7.45 4.53 -9.98
CA LEU A 152 -6.72 4.44 -8.72
C LEU A 152 -7.69 4.26 -7.54
N GLY A 153 -8.82 4.97 -7.56
CA GLY A 153 -9.86 4.87 -6.54
C GLY A 153 -10.45 3.46 -6.37
N ARG A 154 -10.19 2.50 -7.27
CA ARG A 154 -10.72 1.13 -7.24
C ARG A 154 -9.69 0.06 -6.91
N GLU A 155 -8.41 0.41 -6.71
CA GLU A 155 -7.33 -0.58 -6.56
C GLU A 155 -7.54 -1.47 -5.34
N ALA A 156 -7.72 -0.87 -4.16
CA ALA A 156 -7.81 -1.61 -2.92
C ALA A 156 -9.09 -2.47 -2.86
N LEU A 157 -10.19 -1.99 -3.47
CA LEU A 157 -11.40 -2.79 -3.66
C LEU A 157 -11.14 -4.00 -4.55
N THR A 158 -10.37 -3.85 -5.63
CA THR A 158 -10.03 -4.93 -6.56
C THR A 158 -9.21 -6.01 -5.85
N VAL A 159 -8.15 -5.60 -5.16
CA VAL A 159 -7.30 -6.51 -4.37
C VAL A 159 -8.12 -7.22 -3.29
N MET A 160 -8.90 -6.47 -2.52
CA MET A 160 -9.74 -7.04 -1.47
C MET A 160 -10.76 -8.02 -2.04
N SER A 161 -11.42 -7.68 -3.14
CA SER A 161 -12.43 -8.53 -3.79
C SER A 161 -11.92 -9.90 -4.21
N VAL A 162 -10.62 -10.01 -4.53
CA VAL A 162 -10.00 -11.25 -4.98
C VAL A 162 -9.39 -12.01 -3.80
N LEU A 163 -8.68 -11.30 -2.92
CA LEU A 163 -7.92 -11.92 -1.86
C LEU A 163 -8.76 -12.21 -0.59
N GLU A 164 -9.89 -11.53 -0.37
CA GLU A 164 -10.61 -11.53 0.91
C GLU A 164 -10.99 -12.91 1.43
N LYS A 165 -11.27 -13.89 0.56
CA LYS A 165 -11.73 -15.23 0.96
C LYS A 165 -10.72 -15.95 1.87
N ASN A 166 -9.45 -15.60 1.74
CA ASN A 166 -8.36 -16.19 2.50
C ASN A 166 -8.14 -15.51 3.87
N PHE A 167 -8.74 -14.33 4.09
CA PHE A 167 -8.48 -13.49 5.24
C PHE A 167 -9.76 -13.17 6.03
N ASP A 168 -9.64 -13.22 7.36
CA ASP A 168 -10.69 -12.83 8.29
C ASP A 168 -10.70 -11.30 8.50
N ARG A 169 -9.55 -10.64 8.25
CA ARG A 169 -9.40 -9.19 8.36
C ARG A 169 -8.46 -8.62 7.31
N VAL A 170 -8.78 -7.41 6.83
CA VAL A 170 -7.98 -6.65 5.87
C VAL A 170 -7.68 -5.27 6.45
N HIS A 171 -6.39 -4.95 6.53
CA HIS A 171 -5.85 -3.69 6.99
C HIS A 171 -5.32 -2.91 5.79
N PHE A 172 -5.33 -1.59 5.90
CA PHE A 172 -4.89 -0.71 4.82
C PHE A 172 -3.81 0.23 5.31
N VAL A 173 -2.78 0.44 4.48
CA VAL A 173 -1.75 1.45 4.69
C VAL A 173 -1.63 2.29 3.44
N GLY A 174 -1.89 3.59 3.55
CA GLY A 174 -1.78 4.53 2.44
C GLY A 174 -0.70 5.56 2.70
N HIS A 175 0.19 5.79 1.74
CA HIS A 175 1.10 6.94 1.76
C HIS A 175 0.65 7.99 0.75
N SER A 176 0.77 9.27 1.09
CA SER A 176 0.36 10.38 0.20
C SER A 176 -1.05 10.16 -0.40
N ASP A 177 -1.23 10.32 -1.72
CA ASP A 177 -2.48 10.01 -2.43
C ASP A 177 -2.85 8.51 -2.45
N GLY A 178 -1.98 7.60 -2.05
CA GLY A 178 -2.34 6.21 -1.75
C GLY A 178 -3.39 6.07 -0.63
N MET A 179 -3.44 7.03 0.29
CA MET A 179 -4.53 7.10 1.26
C MET A 179 -5.85 7.53 0.60
N TYR A 180 -5.80 8.44 -0.38
CA TYR A 180 -6.96 8.79 -1.20
C TYR A 180 -7.50 7.55 -1.93
N VAL A 181 -6.60 6.75 -2.51
CA VAL A 181 -6.92 5.49 -3.21
C VAL A 181 -7.69 4.54 -2.30
N ILE A 182 -7.17 4.32 -1.09
CA ILE A 182 -7.82 3.45 -0.10
C ILE A 182 -9.19 4.00 0.28
N LEU A 183 -9.27 5.28 0.65
CA LEU A 183 -10.53 5.89 1.08
C LEU A 183 -11.60 5.80 -0.01
N ARG A 184 -11.25 6.10 -1.26
CA ARG A 184 -12.18 5.98 -2.39
C ARG A 184 -12.59 4.53 -2.65
N SER A 185 -11.66 3.58 -2.54
CA SER A 185 -11.96 2.15 -2.65
C SER A 185 -12.93 1.67 -1.58
N LEU A 186 -12.82 2.19 -0.36
CA LEU A 186 -13.76 1.90 0.72
C LEU A 186 -15.15 2.49 0.45
N VAL A 187 -15.26 3.67 -0.18
CA VAL A 187 -16.55 4.20 -0.64
C VAL A 187 -17.20 3.24 -1.64
N HIS A 188 -16.45 2.82 -2.67
CA HIS A 188 -16.95 1.85 -3.64
C HIS A 188 -17.31 0.50 -3.02
N LEU A 189 -16.54 0.05 -2.02
CA LEU A 189 -16.86 -1.18 -1.28
C LEU A 189 -18.24 -1.09 -0.62
N LEU A 190 -18.59 0.03 0.01
CA LEU A 190 -19.90 0.20 0.65
C LEU A 190 -21.07 0.24 -0.34
N GLU A 191 -20.80 0.62 -1.60
CA GLU A 191 -21.76 0.69 -2.70
C GLU A 191 -21.93 -0.68 -3.38
N GLU A 192 -20.83 -1.37 -3.63
CA GLU A 192 -20.79 -2.56 -4.50
C GLU A 192 -20.74 -3.88 -3.73
N LYS A 193 -20.09 -3.90 -2.55
CA LYS A 193 -19.82 -5.11 -1.73
C LYS A 193 -19.94 -4.84 -0.24
N PRO A 194 -21.10 -4.34 0.24
CA PRO A 194 -21.27 -3.91 1.63
C PRO A 194 -21.04 -5.02 2.66
N GLU A 195 -21.19 -6.29 2.28
CA GLU A 195 -20.89 -7.46 3.11
C GLU A 195 -19.42 -7.57 3.51
N LEU A 196 -18.51 -6.99 2.72
CA LEU A 196 -17.08 -7.00 3.01
C LEU A 196 -16.68 -5.94 4.04
N ALA A 197 -17.57 -5.00 4.40
CA ALA A 197 -17.25 -3.92 5.32
C ALA A 197 -16.84 -4.42 6.71
N SER A 198 -17.35 -5.58 7.15
CA SER A 198 -16.94 -6.21 8.42
C SER A 198 -15.55 -6.84 8.39
N LYS A 199 -14.91 -6.98 7.21
CA LYS A 199 -13.51 -7.43 7.13
C LYS A 199 -12.51 -6.29 7.27
N VAL A 200 -12.95 -5.04 7.08
CA VAL A 200 -12.09 -3.87 7.18
C VAL A 200 -11.65 -3.66 8.63
N GLY A 201 -10.34 -3.73 8.85
CA GLY A 201 -9.69 -3.54 10.14
C GLY A 201 -9.04 -2.16 10.25
N ASN A 202 -7.73 -2.15 10.49
CA ASN A 202 -7.00 -0.91 10.74
C ASN A 202 -6.67 -0.17 9.45
N LEU A 203 -6.84 1.15 9.47
CA LEU A 203 -6.45 2.09 8.44
C LEU A 203 -5.28 2.93 8.97
N VAL A 204 -4.15 2.93 8.27
CA VAL A 204 -2.98 3.73 8.60
C VAL A 204 -2.67 4.68 7.44
N SER A 205 -2.77 5.97 7.70
CA SER A 205 -2.32 7.02 6.79
C SER A 205 -0.90 7.45 7.15
N LEU A 206 -0.04 7.48 6.14
CA LEU A 206 1.35 7.88 6.19
C LEU A 206 1.50 9.15 5.35
N ALA A 207 1.42 10.33 5.96
CA ALA A 207 1.35 11.62 5.27
C ALA A 207 0.26 11.65 4.18
N GLY A 208 -0.86 10.95 4.40
CA GLY A 208 -1.81 10.63 3.34
C GLY A 208 -2.90 11.67 3.11
N VAL A 209 -3.40 11.74 1.87
CA VAL A 209 -4.53 12.58 1.45
C VAL A 209 -5.84 12.08 2.08
N THR A 210 -6.46 12.89 2.93
CA THR A 210 -7.73 12.56 3.62
C THR A 210 -8.84 13.58 3.40
N GLY A 211 -8.61 14.59 2.58
CA GLY A 211 -9.51 15.74 2.44
C GLY A 211 -9.05 16.71 1.36
N PRO A 212 -9.52 17.97 1.40
CA PRO A 212 -9.19 18.97 0.39
C PRO A 212 -7.68 19.10 0.17
N TYR A 213 -7.30 19.25 -1.09
CA TYR A 213 -5.92 19.34 -1.57
C TYR A 213 -5.80 20.57 -2.48
N ASP A 214 -4.62 21.19 -2.51
CA ASP A 214 -4.38 22.37 -3.35
C ASP A 214 -4.32 21.95 -4.84
N GLU A 215 -5.29 22.44 -5.62
CA GLU A 215 -5.39 22.13 -7.06
C GLU A 215 -4.12 22.51 -7.84
N LYS A 216 -3.44 23.61 -7.47
CA LYS A 216 -2.22 24.03 -8.16
C LYS A 216 -1.07 23.08 -7.87
N ILE A 217 -0.99 22.54 -6.65
CA ILE A 217 -0.01 21.50 -6.31
C ILE A 217 -0.31 20.25 -7.13
N LEU A 218 -1.56 19.80 -7.15
CA LEU A 218 -1.98 18.62 -7.91
C LEU A 218 -1.63 18.74 -9.40
N ARG A 219 -1.94 19.88 -10.04
CA ARG A 219 -1.63 20.12 -11.46
C ARG A 219 -0.14 20.08 -11.74
N LYS A 220 0.67 20.78 -10.92
CA LYS A 220 2.13 20.75 -11.06
C LYS A 220 2.67 19.33 -10.95
N PHE A 221 2.10 18.56 -10.03
CA PHE A 221 2.48 17.18 -9.80
C PHE A 221 2.15 16.27 -10.99
N LEU A 222 0.93 16.37 -11.55
CA LEU A 222 0.53 15.64 -12.77
C LEU A 222 1.40 16.01 -13.98
N GLN A 223 1.67 17.31 -14.19
CA GLN A 223 2.53 17.80 -15.28
C GLN A 223 3.96 17.27 -15.16
N TRP A 224 4.49 17.22 -13.93
CA TRP A 224 5.80 16.65 -13.68
C TRP A 224 5.85 15.16 -14.01
N MET A 225 4.87 14.36 -13.55
CA MET A 225 4.80 12.93 -13.88
C MET A 225 4.68 12.67 -15.38
N GLU A 226 3.93 13.49 -16.12
CA GLU A 226 3.81 13.41 -17.58
C GLU A 226 5.14 13.74 -18.26
N LYS A 227 5.78 14.84 -17.86
CA LYS A 227 7.07 15.28 -18.40
C LYS A 227 8.16 14.23 -18.20
N GLU A 228 8.23 13.64 -17.01
CA GLU A 228 9.20 12.59 -16.67
C GLU A 228 8.78 11.20 -17.20
N LYS A 229 7.61 11.11 -17.86
CA LYS A 229 7.03 9.88 -18.44
C LYS A 229 6.90 8.76 -17.42
N LEU A 230 6.60 9.10 -16.16
CA LEU A 230 6.47 8.11 -15.09
C LEU A 230 5.19 7.28 -15.23
N TYR A 231 4.16 7.89 -15.81
CA TYR A 231 2.86 7.26 -16.01
C TYR A 231 2.34 7.45 -17.43
N ARG A 232 1.50 6.52 -17.86
CA ARG A 232 0.56 6.74 -18.96
C ARG A 232 -0.59 7.61 -18.45
N LEU A 233 -0.36 8.93 -18.45
CA LEU A 233 -1.33 9.92 -18.01
C LEU A 233 -2.31 10.27 -19.14
N PRO A 234 -3.62 10.15 -18.92
CA PRO A 234 -4.65 10.77 -19.73
C PRO A 234 -4.79 12.26 -19.36
N ASP A 235 -5.84 12.90 -19.87
CA ASP A 235 -6.15 14.33 -19.71
C ASP A 235 -5.97 14.85 -18.26
N GLU A 236 -5.14 15.89 -18.10
CA GLU A 236 -4.87 16.53 -16.79
C GLU A 236 -6.17 17.05 -16.15
N GLU A 237 -7.00 17.72 -16.95
CA GLU A 237 -8.25 18.33 -16.46
C GLU A 237 -9.24 17.29 -15.95
N GLN A 238 -9.30 16.13 -16.61
CA GLN A 238 -10.09 14.99 -16.15
C GLN A 238 -9.58 14.49 -14.80
N ASN A 239 -8.28 14.27 -14.65
CA ASN A 239 -7.68 13.83 -13.39
C ASN A 239 -7.96 14.79 -12.23
N VAL A 240 -7.82 16.09 -12.46
CA VAL A 240 -8.13 17.12 -11.44
C VAL A 240 -9.60 17.05 -11.03
N ARG A 241 -10.53 16.95 -11.99
CA ARG A 241 -11.97 16.83 -11.70
C ARG A 241 -12.31 15.56 -10.93
N GLU A 242 -11.75 14.42 -11.34
CA GLU A 242 -11.94 13.12 -10.67
C GLU A 242 -11.45 13.17 -9.23
N PHE A 243 -10.23 13.67 -9.01
CA PHE A 243 -9.66 13.84 -7.68
C PHE A 243 -10.57 14.67 -6.77
N GLN A 244 -10.94 15.87 -7.21
CA GLN A 244 -11.79 16.79 -6.43
C GLN A 244 -13.16 16.19 -6.12
N THR A 245 -13.79 15.57 -7.12
CA THR A 245 -15.10 14.91 -6.97
C THR A 245 -15.01 13.78 -5.95
N ASN A 246 -13.98 12.93 -6.06
CA ASN A 246 -13.81 11.76 -5.21
C ASN A 246 -13.45 12.15 -3.78
N VAL A 247 -12.59 13.15 -3.56
CA VAL A 247 -12.30 13.69 -2.22
C VAL A 247 -13.56 14.21 -1.53
N ALA A 248 -14.46 14.86 -2.27
CA ALA A 248 -15.72 15.36 -1.71
C ALA A 248 -16.62 14.23 -1.17
N THR A 249 -16.51 13.01 -1.73
CA THR A 249 -17.31 11.86 -1.27
C THR A 249 -16.93 11.37 0.13
N PHE A 250 -15.69 11.63 0.59
CA PHE A 250 -15.22 11.13 1.88
C PHE A 250 -16.06 11.65 3.05
N ARG A 251 -16.53 12.91 2.96
CA ARG A 251 -17.40 13.53 3.97
C ARG A 251 -18.87 13.11 3.84
N GLY A 252 -19.28 12.65 2.67
CA GLY A 252 -20.63 12.12 2.43
C GLY A 252 -20.79 10.66 2.86
N THR A 253 -19.69 9.98 3.15
CA THR A 253 -19.68 8.55 3.47
C THR A 253 -20.02 8.31 4.94
N ASP A 254 -20.87 7.31 5.18
CA ASP A 254 -21.15 6.79 6.53
C ASP A 254 -20.10 5.74 6.91
N TRP A 255 -19.00 6.20 7.50
CA TRP A 255 -17.88 5.37 7.96
C TRP A 255 -18.25 4.48 9.16
N SER A 256 -19.40 4.72 9.82
CA SER A 256 -19.91 3.84 10.89
C SER A 256 -20.24 2.44 10.38
N ARG A 257 -20.42 2.29 9.06
CA ARG A 257 -20.64 1.01 8.37
C ARG A 257 -19.43 0.07 8.39
N PHE A 258 -18.25 0.53 8.84
CA PHE A 258 -17.08 -0.29 9.07
C PHE A 258 -16.89 -0.58 10.57
N PRO A 259 -17.55 -1.61 11.14
CA PRO A 259 -17.70 -1.78 12.59
C PRO A 259 -16.39 -2.09 13.33
N HIS A 260 -15.36 -2.54 12.61
CA HIS A 260 -14.05 -2.88 13.19
C HIS A 260 -12.95 -1.89 12.78
N MET A 261 -13.31 -0.83 12.05
CA MET A 261 -12.33 0.11 11.56
C MET A 261 -11.71 0.90 12.71
N SER A 262 -10.40 1.09 12.62
CA SER A 262 -9.67 2.03 13.47
C SER A 262 -8.69 2.83 12.62
N GLY A 263 -8.49 4.11 12.93
CA GLY A 263 -7.68 5.03 12.13
C GLY A 263 -6.43 5.52 12.85
N MET A 264 -5.28 5.45 12.19
CA MET A 264 -4.07 6.14 12.62
C MET A 264 -3.55 7.00 11.48
N PHE A 265 -3.36 8.29 11.75
CA PHE A 265 -2.88 9.26 10.77
C PHE A 265 -1.54 9.79 11.26
N ILE A 266 -0.46 9.36 10.61
CA ILE A 266 0.91 9.77 10.92
C ILE A 266 1.28 10.84 9.89
N THR A 267 1.40 12.10 10.29
CA THR A 267 1.65 13.22 9.38
C THR A 267 2.54 14.25 10.06
N PRO A 268 3.46 14.94 9.35
CA PRO A 268 4.27 15.97 9.97
C PRO A 268 3.45 17.25 10.08
N THR A 269 2.97 17.56 11.29
CA THR A 269 2.07 18.72 11.48
C THR A 269 2.79 20.00 11.87
N GLY A 270 4.07 19.89 12.26
CA GLY A 270 4.84 21.00 12.82
C GLY A 270 4.47 21.38 14.27
N LEU A 271 3.49 20.70 14.89
CA LEU A 271 3.12 20.92 16.30
C LEU A 271 4.28 20.61 17.25
N LEU A 272 5.16 19.68 16.87
CA LEU A 272 6.36 19.33 17.62
C LEU A 272 7.58 20.22 17.28
N GLY A 273 7.40 21.28 16.48
CA GLY A 273 8.43 22.27 16.16
C GLY A 273 9.39 21.90 15.02
N GLY A 274 9.13 20.79 14.31
CA GLY A 274 9.78 20.41 13.06
C GLY A 274 9.13 21.01 11.82
N THR A 275 9.55 20.52 10.65
CA THR A 275 9.02 20.97 9.34
C THR A 275 7.64 20.36 9.09
N PRO A 276 6.58 21.14 8.82
CA PRO A 276 5.27 20.62 8.47
C PRO A 276 5.24 20.08 7.03
N ASP A 277 4.25 19.22 6.75
CA ASP A 277 4.01 18.67 5.43
C ASP A 277 3.80 19.77 4.38
N GLU A 278 4.57 19.68 3.30
CA GLU A 278 4.58 20.65 2.21
C GLU A 278 3.39 20.46 1.25
N TYR A 279 2.78 19.27 1.25
CA TYR A 279 1.72 18.86 0.33
C TYR A 279 0.37 18.74 1.01
N MET A 280 0.35 18.34 2.29
CA MET A 280 -0.85 18.05 3.04
C MET A 280 -1.15 19.11 4.11
N PRO A 281 -2.27 19.84 4.01
CA PRO A 281 -2.68 20.75 5.08
C PRO A 281 -2.94 19.99 6.37
N GLN A 282 -2.31 20.40 7.47
CA GLN A 282 -2.51 19.82 8.80
C GLN A 282 -3.99 19.68 9.19
N SER A 283 -4.80 20.71 8.90
CA SER A 283 -6.22 20.71 9.21
C SER A 283 -6.97 19.58 8.49
N SER A 284 -6.56 19.22 7.28
CA SER A 284 -7.22 18.17 6.48
C SER A 284 -7.20 16.81 7.20
N VAL A 285 -6.07 16.47 7.81
CA VAL A 285 -5.89 15.20 8.54
C VAL A 285 -6.66 15.20 9.85
N GLN A 286 -6.52 16.26 10.65
CA GLN A 286 -7.23 16.37 11.94
C GLN A 286 -8.75 16.40 11.74
N ASP A 287 -9.23 17.20 10.79
CA ASP A 287 -10.66 17.34 10.51
C ASP A 287 -11.27 16.01 10.04
N PHE A 288 -10.53 15.20 9.27
CA PHE A 288 -11.01 13.89 8.83
C PHE A 288 -11.02 12.89 9.99
N ALA A 289 -9.97 12.87 10.81
CA ALA A 289 -9.89 12.05 12.02
C ALA A 289 -11.06 12.32 12.98
N ASP A 290 -11.34 13.60 13.26
CA ASP A 290 -12.45 14.03 14.13
C ASP A 290 -13.80 13.62 13.55
N PHE A 291 -13.95 13.69 12.22
CA PHE A 291 -15.18 13.31 11.54
C PHE A 291 -15.48 11.82 11.63
N ILE A 292 -14.52 10.95 11.32
CA ILE A 292 -14.76 9.50 11.44
C ILE A 292 -14.94 9.09 12.91
N GLN A 293 -14.29 9.78 13.85
CA GLN A 293 -14.51 9.58 15.28
C GLN A 293 -15.93 10.00 15.69
N GLY A 294 -16.43 11.12 15.17
CA GLY A 294 -17.80 11.60 15.36
C GLY A 294 -18.87 10.65 14.82
N GLN A 295 -18.52 9.83 13.81
CA GLN A 295 -19.38 8.75 13.29
C GLN A 295 -19.27 7.43 14.08
N GLY A 296 -18.52 7.40 15.17
CA GLY A 296 -18.44 6.24 16.07
C GLY A 296 -17.21 5.36 15.91
N CYS A 297 -16.23 5.74 15.07
CA CYS A 297 -14.92 5.08 15.04
C CYS A 297 -14.19 5.36 16.38
N LYS A 298 -14.22 4.38 17.30
CA LYS A 298 -13.78 4.59 18.70
C LYS A 298 -12.28 4.78 18.85
N ARG A 299 -11.49 4.25 17.91
CA ARG A 299 -10.04 4.22 17.99
C ARG A 299 -9.47 4.97 16.79
N VAL A 300 -9.33 6.28 16.97
CA VAL A 300 -8.72 7.21 16.00
C VAL A 300 -7.57 7.95 16.67
N ARG A 301 -6.43 8.08 15.98
CA ARG A 301 -5.26 8.83 16.46
C ARG A 301 -4.63 9.61 15.33
N VAL A 302 -4.25 10.85 15.62
CA VAL A 302 -3.32 11.64 14.81
C VAL A 302 -1.98 11.65 15.54
N VAL A 303 -0.91 11.31 14.85
CA VAL A 303 0.45 11.25 15.37
C VAL A 303 1.30 12.22 14.57
N ASP A 304 1.76 13.27 15.23
CA ASP A 304 2.78 14.13 14.68
C ASP A 304 4.16 13.47 14.84
N TYR A 305 4.91 13.37 13.74
CA TYR A 305 6.30 12.91 13.76
C TYR A 305 7.30 14.01 13.37
N ALA A 306 6.85 15.26 13.19
CA ALA A 306 7.71 16.41 12.92
C ALA A 306 8.53 16.83 14.15
N ASN A 307 9.28 15.91 14.77
CA ASN A 307 10.30 16.23 15.76
C ASN A 307 11.66 16.56 15.13
N LEU A 308 11.77 16.43 13.81
CA LEU A 308 12.94 16.74 13.00
C LEU A 308 12.67 17.95 12.11
N ARG A 309 13.64 18.86 12.04
CA ARG A 309 13.67 19.89 10.99
C ARG A 309 14.34 19.26 9.79
N VAL A 310 13.65 19.29 8.67
CA VAL A 310 14.09 18.72 7.39
C VAL A 310 14.71 19.83 6.55
N ASP A 311 15.84 19.56 5.90
CA ASP A 311 16.52 20.55 5.05
C ASP A 311 15.85 20.62 3.67
N THR A 312 14.75 21.38 3.60
CA THR A 312 14.02 21.60 2.35
C THR A 312 14.85 22.31 1.27
N GLU A 313 15.88 23.08 1.64
CA GLU A 313 16.79 23.70 0.67
C GLU A 313 17.78 22.67 0.08
N GLY A 314 18.09 21.62 0.85
CA GLY A 314 18.86 20.45 0.45
C GLY A 314 18.10 19.39 -0.35
N GLY A 315 16.78 19.58 -0.55
CA GLY A 315 15.91 18.66 -1.30
C GLY A 315 15.32 17.52 -0.47
N GLU A 316 15.39 17.59 0.86
CA GLU A 316 14.64 16.69 1.73
C GLU A 316 13.20 17.18 1.91
N GLU A 317 12.24 16.26 1.96
CA GLU A 317 10.82 16.57 2.15
C GLU A 317 10.29 15.93 3.43
N SER A 318 9.54 16.69 4.22
CA SER A 318 8.94 16.14 5.45
C SER A 318 7.89 15.06 5.16
N HIS A 319 7.28 15.14 3.98
CA HIS A 319 6.29 14.21 3.41
C HIS A 319 6.86 12.80 3.08
N ASP A 320 8.19 12.66 3.00
CA ASP A 320 8.83 11.43 2.58
C ASP A 320 8.81 10.34 3.67
N PHE A 321 8.81 9.08 3.24
CA PHE A 321 8.85 7.89 4.07
C PHE A 321 10.02 7.83 5.04
N ASN A 322 11.14 8.49 4.74
CA ASN A 322 12.37 8.44 5.54
C ASN A 322 12.11 8.76 7.02
N HIS A 323 11.17 9.65 7.29
CA HIS A 323 10.86 10.13 8.63
C HIS A 323 9.72 9.35 9.31
N LEU A 324 9.04 8.45 8.58
CA LEU A 324 7.96 7.63 9.11
C LEU A 324 8.50 6.40 9.83
N SER A 325 7.90 6.06 10.99
CA SER A 325 8.32 4.95 11.82
C SER A 325 7.55 3.64 11.53
N PRO A 326 8.23 2.55 11.13
CA PRO A 326 7.60 1.24 10.97
C PRO A 326 7.04 0.65 12.27
N GLY A 327 7.70 0.95 13.40
CA GLY A 327 7.33 0.38 14.70
C GLY A 327 5.95 0.84 15.18
N ILE A 328 5.61 2.11 14.98
CA ILE A 328 4.28 2.64 15.36
C ILE A 328 3.19 1.99 14.48
N THR A 329 3.44 1.88 13.18
CA THR A 329 2.54 1.25 12.21
C THR A 329 2.28 -0.22 12.53
N THR A 330 3.34 -1.00 12.76
CA THR A 330 3.22 -2.42 13.11
C THR A 330 2.44 -2.60 14.41
N ARG A 331 2.74 -1.81 15.46
CA ARG A 331 2.02 -1.88 16.74
C ARG A 331 0.54 -1.54 16.60
N TRP A 332 0.23 -0.55 15.78
CA TRP A 332 -1.16 -0.19 15.55
C TRP A 332 -1.94 -1.33 14.91
N ILE A 333 -1.37 -1.94 13.87
CA ILE A 333 -2.00 -3.02 13.11
C ILE A 333 -2.14 -4.27 14.00
N THR A 334 -1.07 -4.68 14.68
CA THR A 334 -1.02 -5.91 15.48
C THR A 334 -1.68 -5.79 16.85
N GLY A 335 -1.82 -4.57 17.39
CA GLY A 335 -2.23 -4.32 18.77
C GLY A 335 -1.16 -4.67 19.81
N GLU A 336 0.06 -5.03 19.41
CA GLU A 336 1.15 -5.41 20.32
C GLU A 336 1.81 -4.19 21.00
N THR A 337 2.26 -4.37 22.24
CA THR A 337 3.06 -3.36 22.97
C THR A 337 4.53 -3.42 22.56
N GLN A 338 5.29 -2.33 22.77
CA GLN A 338 6.71 -2.25 22.39
C GLN A 338 7.58 -3.33 23.05
N GLU A 339 7.36 -3.64 24.33
CA GLU A 339 8.08 -4.71 25.03
C GLU A 339 7.83 -6.10 24.45
N LEU A 340 6.63 -6.37 23.90
CA LEU A 340 6.31 -7.66 23.29
C LEU A 340 7.00 -7.82 21.93
N LEU A 341 7.06 -6.75 21.14
CA LEU A 341 7.82 -6.74 19.89
C LEU A 341 9.31 -6.94 20.17
N GLU A 342 9.92 -6.14 21.05
CA GLU A 342 11.36 -6.24 21.36
C GLU A 342 11.75 -7.62 21.89
N LYS A 343 10.90 -8.28 22.71
CA LYS A 343 11.12 -9.67 23.16
C LYS A 343 11.05 -10.70 22.03
N LYS A 344 10.26 -10.46 20.97
CA LYS A 344 10.23 -11.30 19.76
C LYS A 344 11.40 -11.00 18.82
N PHE A 345 11.93 -9.77 18.82
CA PHE A 345 13.08 -9.39 18.01
C PHE A 345 14.42 -9.81 18.60
N ASN A 346 14.57 -9.85 19.92
CA ASN A 346 15.83 -10.20 20.60
C ASN A 346 16.02 -11.71 20.88
N LYS A 347 15.18 -12.57 20.30
CA LYS A 347 15.26 -14.04 20.46
C LYS A 347 15.78 -14.79 19.23
N SER A 348 16.17 -14.08 18.18
CA SER A 348 16.83 -14.63 16.98
C SER A 348 18.34 -14.66 17.14
#